data_AF-A0A9Q1HD53-F1
#
_entry.id   AF-A0A9Q1HD53-F1
#
_cell.length_a   1.000
_cell.length_b   1.000
_cell.length_c   1.000
_cell.angle_alpha   90.00
_cell.angle_beta   90.00
_cell.angle_gamma   90.00
#
_symmetry.space_group_name_H-M   'P 1'
#
loop_
_entity.id
_entity.type
_entity.pdbx_description
1 polymer ?
#
loop_
_entity_poly.entity_id
_entity_poly.type
_entity_poly.pdbx_seq_one_letter_code
_entity_poly.pdbx_strand_id
1 'polypeptide(L)'
;MPPKKKKGKKKSKKPKISKEEKARLKLEKSCEDLTSQLDLYQSFLDRMNRWLSQNGLKAEELFRKFDTNQDGMLTYDEFKAGMLDLDAPCNSIELHVLACQLDKDNNGRIDYLEFSKGLSFPDRSEQTSSTLHDGPVLSITKEEIQACPCCQLGLWKPYIDPQPRYVQVLFRMVTFDNLRSYPGHFSKVVHSHIFVYGLISLIKDETDAATTKLKLYLNKTREASDLLMPDKTLEEYGFKGNTRDNPQDVLLYYDFVTEVDDCPLMNCDYYFT
;
A
#
# COMPACT_ATOMS: atom_id res chain seq x y z
N MET A 1 -20.29 13.42 87.21
CA MET A 1 -19.03 12.86 86.66
C MET A 1 -19.36 11.98 85.47
N PRO A 2 -18.50 11.90 84.45
CA PRO A 2 -18.26 12.86 83.37
C PRO A 2 -18.91 12.44 82.03
N PRO A 3 -19.02 13.38 81.07
CA PRO A 3 -19.28 13.08 79.66
C PRO A 3 -17.98 12.66 78.94
N LYS A 4 -18.07 12.02 77.76
CA LYS A 4 -17.08 11.91 76.64
C LYS A 4 -17.13 10.49 76.03
N LYS A 5 -17.11 10.25 74.72
CA LYS A 5 -16.58 11.01 73.57
C LYS A 5 -17.27 10.50 72.29
N LYS A 6 -17.89 11.41 71.52
CA LYS A 6 -18.07 11.21 70.07
C LYS A 6 -16.67 11.09 69.46
N LYS A 7 -16.30 9.92 68.92
CA LYS A 7 -15.10 9.78 68.08
C LYS A 7 -15.37 10.51 66.77
N GLY A 8 -14.75 11.68 66.61
CA GLY A 8 -14.73 12.40 65.34
C GLY A 8 -14.10 11.54 64.26
N LYS A 9 -14.85 11.27 63.19
CA LYS A 9 -14.30 10.76 61.93
C LYS A 9 -13.37 11.83 61.37
N LYS A 10 -12.05 11.58 61.41
CA LYS A 10 -11.06 12.32 60.62
C LYS A 10 -11.47 12.23 59.15
N LYS A 11 -11.95 13.33 58.57
CA LYS A 11 -12.06 13.47 57.12
C LYS A 11 -10.64 13.45 56.55
N SER A 12 -10.29 12.39 55.84
CA SER A 12 -9.09 12.33 55.00
C SER A 12 -9.19 13.43 53.94
N LYS A 13 -8.26 14.40 53.99
CA LYS A 13 -8.12 15.42 52.95
C LYS A 13 -7.67 14.74 51.67
N LYS A 14 -8.46 14.86 50.59
CA LYS A 14 -8.07 14.44 49.24
C LYS A 14 -6.78 15.20 48.83
N PRO A 15 -5.83 14.56 48.14
CA PRO A 15 -4.57 15.18 47.74
C PRO A 15 -4.82 16.39 46.83
N LYS A 16 -4.11 17.50 47.10
CA LYS A 16 -4.18 18.73 46.31
C LYS A 16 -3.37 18.55 45.02
N ILE A 17 -4.03 18.08 43.96
CA ILE A 17 -3.50 18.08 42.59
C ILE A 17 -3.15 19.52 42.20
N SER A 18 -1.93 19.74 41.69
CA SER A 18 -1.41 21.06 41.32
C SER A 18 -2.22 21.66 40.14
N LYS A 19 -2.18 22.99 39.95
CA LYS A 19 -2.92 23.65 38.85
C LYS A 19 -2.44 23.15 37.48
N GLU A 20 -1.15 22.86 37.34
CA GLU A 20 -0.52 22.35 36.12
C GLU A 20 -0.94 20.90 35.82
N GLU A 21 -0.99 20.05 36.84
CA GLU A 21 -1.41 18.65 36.71
C GLU A 21 -2.89 18.54 36.34
N LYS A 22 -3.75 19.44 36.85
CA LYS A 22 -5.14 19.57 36.38
C LYS A 22 -5.25 20.04 34.94
N ALA A 23 -4.36 20.93 34.49
CA ALA A 23 -4.36 21.43 33.12
C ALA A 23 -3.90 20.33 32.15
N ARG A 24 -2.89 19.53 32.53
CA ARG A 24 -2.43 18.35 31.79
C ARG A 24 -3.54 17.30 31.66
N LEU A 25 -4.16 16.91 32.77
CA LEU A 25 -5.29 15.96 32.76
C LEU A 25 -6.48 16.44 31.93
N LYS A 26 -6.72 17.75 31.89
CA LYS A 26 -7.77 18.34 31.05
C LYS A 26 -7.38 18.30 29.57
N LEU A 27 -6.12 18.57 29.24
CA LEU A 27 -5.59 18.51 27.89
C LEU A 27 -5.61 17.07 27.35
N GLU A 28 -5.14 16.11 28.14
CA GLU A 28 -5.13 14.68 27.84
C GLU A 28 -6.55 14.17 27.58
N LYS A 29 -7.50 14.51 28.46
CA LYS A 29 -8.91 14.20 28.25
C LYS A 29 -9.47 14.80 26.94
N SER A 30 -9.13 16.05 26.62
CA SER A 30 -9.55 16.67 25.35
C SER A 30 -8.90 16.02 24.12
N CYS A 31 -7.72 15.40 24.27
CA CYS A 31 -7.03 14.65 23.23
C CYS A 31 -7.65 13.26 23.01
N GLU A 32 -8.01 12.58 24.11
CA GLU A 32 -8.79 11.34 24.08
C GLU A 32 -10.16 11.56 23.44
N ASP A 33 -10.85 12.65 23.79
CA ASP A 33 -12.16 13.01 23.22
C ASP A 33 -12.05 13.23 21.69
N LEU A 34 -10.99 13.88 21.21
CA LEU A 34 -10.75 14.10 19.77
C LEU A 34 -10.41 12.80 19.04
N THR A 35 -9.57 11.94 19.63
CA THR A 35 -9.16 10.64 19.05
C THR A 35 -10.33 9.65 19.03
N SER A 36 -11.26 9.75 19.99
CA SER A 36 -12.46 8.93 20.06
C SER A 36 -13.48 9.28 18.96
N GLN A 37 -13.44 10.50 18.42
CA GLN A 37 -14.29 10.94 17.33
C GLN A 37 -13.58 10.68 15.98
N LEU A 38 -13.73 9.44 15.49
CA LEU A 38 -13.13 8.95 14.24
C LEU A 38 -13.27 9.93 13.06
N ASP A 39 -14.44 10.54 12.84
CA ASP A 39 -14.66 11.46 11.73
C ASP A 39 -13.86 12.78 11.85
N LEU A 40 -13.75 13.33 13.07
CA LEU A 40 -12.95 14.53 13.31
C LEU A 40 -11.45 14.23 13.20
N TYR A 41 -11.04 13.07 13.70
CA TYR A 41 -9.65 12.62 13.61
C TYR A 41 -9.22 12.37 12.16
N GLN A 42 -10.06 11.67 11.38
CA GLN A 42 -9.80 11.43 9.95
C GLN A 42 -9.75 12.73 9.15
N SER A 43 -10.73 13.63 9.33
CA SER A 43 -10.73 14.93 8.64
C SER A 43 -9.55 15.83 9.05
N PHE A 44 -9.04 15.69 10.28
CA PHE A 44 -7.80 16.33 10.70
C PHE A 44 -6.58 15.77 9.95
N LEU A 45 -6.42 14.45 9.91
CA LEU A 45 -5.32 13.80 9.20
C LEU A 45 -5.31 14.12 7.71
N ASP A 46 -6.48 14.10 7.06
CA ASP A 46 -6.60 14.45 5.64
C ASP A 46 -6.20 15.91 5.37
N ARG A 47 -6.61 16.85 6.23
CA ARG A 47 -6.20 18.25 6.12
C ARG A 47 -4.69 18.40 6.22
N MET A 48 -4.07 17.71 7.16
CA MET A 48 -2.61 17.76 7.30
C MET A 48 -1.87 17.09 6.15
N ASN A 49 -2.33 15.93 5.69
CA ASN A 49 -1.71 15.23 4.56
C ASN A 49 -1.74 16.08 3.30
N ARG A 50 -2.86 16.76 3.08
CA ARG A 50 -2.98 17.73 1.99
C ARG A 50 -2.02 18.90 2.17
N TRP A 51 -1.92 19.46 3.37
CA TRP A 51 -1.00 20.56 3.65
C TRP A 51 0.47 20.14 3.48
N LEU A 52 0.87 18.96 3.93
CA LEU A 52 2.22 18.41 3.74
C LEU A 52 2.54 18.19 2.26
N SER A 53 1.59 17.60 1.52
CA SER A 53 1.72 17.39 0.07
C SER A 53 1.86 18.69 -0.70
N GLN A 54 1.13 19.74 -0.28
CA GLN A 54 1.20 21.07 -0.88
C GLN A 54 2.50 21.80 -0.53
N ASN A 55 3.04 21.58 0.67
CA ASN A 55 4.28 22.19 1.10
C ASN A 55 5.54 21.46 0.57
N GLY A 56 5.41 20.36 -0.18
CA GLY A 56 6.44 19.79 -1.08
C GLY A 56 7.76 19.33 -0.45
N LEU A 57 7.97 19.61 0.82
CA LEU A 57 9.16 19.26 1.57
C LEU A 57 9.04 17.78 1.94
N LYS A 58 9.91 16.95 1.35
CA LYS A 58 10.13 15.58 1.80
C LYS A 58 10.26 15.60 3.33
N ALA A 59 9.67 14.65 4.05
CA ALA A 59 9.65 14.63 5.52
C ALA A 59 11.04 14.90 6.15
N GLU A 60 12.12 14.51 5.48
CA GLU A 60 13.52 14.88 5.78
C GLU A 60 13.77 16.38 5.95
N GLU A 61 13.28 17.21 5.04
CA GLU A 61 13.51 18.65 5.06
C GLU A 61 12.65 19.35 6.11
N LEU A 62 11.44 18.84 6.37
CA LEU A 62 10.60 19.30 7.47
C LEU A 62 11.23 18.95 8.82
N PHE A 63 11.68 17.70 8.97
CA PHE A 63 12.35 17.23 10.17
C PHE A 63 13.58 18.08 10.48
N ARG A 64 14.44 18.31 9.47
CA ARG A 64 15.62 19.17 9.60
C ARG A 64 15.30 20.63 9.95
N LYS A 65 14.14 21.14 9.52
CA LYS A 65 13.70 22.50 9.88
C LYS A 65 13.18 22.58 11.31
N PHE A 66 12.59 21.51 11.83
CA PHE A 66 12.05 21.49 13.19
C PHE A 66 13.14 21.18 14.22
N ASP A 67 14.08 20.31 13.84
CA ASP A 67 15.22 19.89 14.64
C ASP A 67 16.25 21.03 14.76
N THR A 68 15.96 21.97 15.66
CA THR A 68 16.76 23.18 15.86
C THR A 68 18.09 22.85 16.55
N ASN A 69 18.08 21.85 17.42
CA ASN A 69 19.25 21.43 18.18
C ASN A 69 20.10 20.36 17.43
N GLN A 70 19.59 19.80 16.33
CA GLN A 70 20.21 18.76 15.49
C GLN A 70 20.55 17.50 16.29
N ASP A 71 19.75 17.18 17.32
CA ASP A 71 19.94 15.98 18.13
C ASP A 71 19.32 14.73 17.47
N GLY A 72 18.67 14.89 16.32
CA GLY A 72 18.05 13.81 15.55
C GLY A 72 16.68 13.38 16.08
N MET A 73 16.17 14.06 17.10
CA MET A 73 14.87 13.83 17.74
C MET A 73 14.08 15.14 17.81
N LEU A 74 12.75 15.08 17.70
CA LEU A 74 11.90 16.26 17.89
C LEU A 74 11.22 16.21 19.24
N THR A 75 11.51 17.19 20.09
CA THR A 75 10.70 17.42 21.29
C THR A 75 9.33 17.99 20.91
N TYR A 76 8.34 17.84 21.78
CA TYR A 76 7.00 18.42 21.57
C TYR A 76 7.04 19.93 21.30
N ASP A 77 7.93 20.66 21.98
CA ASP A 77 8.07 22.10 21.82
C ASP A 77 8.67 22.46 20.45
N GLU A 78 9.66 21.70 19.97
CA GLU A 78 10.25 21.86 18.62
C GLU A 78 9.26 21.50 17.53
N PHE A 79 8.52 20.40 17.70
CA PHE A 79 7.46 19.99 16.78
C PHE A 79 6.36 21.05 16.67
N LYS A 80 5.92 21.60 17.81
CA LYS A 80 4.92 22.66 17.84
C LYS A 80 5.44 23.95 17.22
N ALA A 81 6.67 24.36 17.53
CA ALA A 81 7.28 25.55 16.94
C ALA A 81 7.41 25.40 15.42
N GLY A 82 7.88 24.26 14.95
CA GLY A 82 8.02 23.96 13.52
C GLY A 82 6.69 23.97 12.75
N MET A 83 5.63 23.45 13.36
CA MET A 83 4.28 23.48 12.78
C MET A 83 3.71 24.91 12.71
N LEU A 84 4.00 25.75 13.71
CA LEU A 84 3.57 27.15 13.71
C LEU A 84 4.38 27.99 12.70
N ASP A 85 5.69 27.75 12.59
CA ASP A 85 6.57 28.46 11.66
C ASP A 85 6.22 28.22 10.19
N LEU A 86 5.62 27.07 9.89
CA LEU A 86 5.15 26.74 8.55
C LEU A 86 3.68 27.13 8.29
N ASP A 87 3.00 27.75 9.26
CA ASP A 87 1.58 28.12 9.16
C ASP A 87 0.68 26.90 8.90
N ALA A 88 0.92 25.81 9.63
CA ALA A 88 0.11 24.60 9.53
C ALA A 88 -1.32 24.82 10.04
N PRO A 89 -2.36 24.30 9.36
CA PRO A 89 -3.77 24.50 9.71
C PRO A 89 -4.21 23.60 10.88
N CYS A 90 -3.48 23.66 12.00
CA CYS A 90 -3.66 22.79 13.16
C CYS A 90 -3.80 23.59 14.45
N ASN A 91 -4.73 23.16 15.30
CA ASN A 91 -4.92 23.70 16.64
C ASN A 91 -3.92 23.07 17.64
N SER A 92 -3.72 23.71 18.79
CA SER A 92 -2.81 23.20 19.83
C SER A 92 -3.17 21.79 20.36
N ILE A 93 -4.46 21.43 20.33
CA ILE A 93 -4.95 20.11 20.72
C ILE A 93 -4.61 19.09 19.63
N GLU A 94 -4.89 19.43 18.37
CA GLU A 94 -4.59 18.58 17.21
C GLU A 94 -3.09 18.30 17.10
N LEU A 95 -2.24 19.30 17.35
CA LEU A 95 -0.78 19.14 17.41
C LEU A 95 -0.33 18.19 18.51
N HIS A 96 -0.98 18.23 19.68
CA HIS A 96 -0.68 17.32 20.78
C HIS A 96 -1.09 15.89 20.44
N VAL A 97 -2.29 15.69 19.89
CA VAL A 97 -2.75 14.38 19.43
C VAL A 97 -1.81 13.81 18.38
N LEU A 98 -1.39 14.65 17.42
CA LEU A 98 -0.46 14.23 16.40
C LEU A 98 0.90 13.84 16.96
N ALA A 99 1.46 14.66 17.86
CA ALA A 99 2.73 14.35 18.48
C ALA A 99 2.68 13.01 19.24
N CYS A 100 1.61 12.77 20.01
CA CYS A 100 1.40 11.49 20.70
C CYS A 100 1.17 10.32 19.74
N GLN A 101 0.61 10.56 18.56
CA GLN A 101 0.42 9.50 17.56
C GLN A 101 1.73 9.13 16.86
N LEU A 102 2.61 10.12 16.66
CA LEU A 102 3.92 9.92 16.06
C LEU A 102 4.87 9.21 17.04
N ASP A 103 4.84 9.60 18.31
CA ASP A 103 5.60 9.00 19.42
C ASP A 103 5.06 7.59 19.77
N LYS A 104 5.59 6.55 19.12
CA LYS A 104 5.09 5.17 19.30
C LYS A 104 5.65 4.51 20.55
N ASP A 105 6.84 4.90 20.95
CA ASP A 105 7.50 4.37 22.14
C ASP A 105 7.15 5.16 23.43
N ASN A 106 6.36 6.23 23.30
CA ASN A 106 5.90 7.13 24.37
C ASN A 106 7.07 7.73 25.16
N ASN A 107 8.19 8.01 24.48
CA ASN A 107 9.38 8.57 25.10
C ASN A 107 9.29 10.12 25.26
N GLY A 108 8.25 10.75 24.73
CA GLY A 108 8.01 12.19 24.76
C GLY A 108 8.79 12.97 23.71
N ARG A 109 9.42 12.28 22.78
CA ARG A 109 10.17 12.78 21.62
C ARG A 109 9.72 12.00 20.39
N ILE A 110 9.97 12.56 19.21
CA ILE A 110 9.61 11.94 17.94
C ILE A 110 10.90 11.74 17.16
N ASP A 111 11.26 10.48 16.96
CA ASP A 111 12.45 10.13 16.20
C ASP A 111 12.21 10.34 14.70
N TYR A 112 13.27 10.54 13.91
CA TYR A 112 13.16 10.68 12.45
C TYR A 112 12.36 9.56 11.78
N LEU A 113 12.57 8.30 12.22
CA LEU A 113 11.87 7.14 11.66
C LEU A 113 10.38 7.11 12.03
N GLU A 114 10.03 7.62 13.20
CA GLU A 114 8.65 7.75 13.65
C GLU A 114 7.92 8.85 12.90
N PHE A 115 8.59 10.00 12.73
CA PHE A 115 8.12 11.12 11.91
C PHE A 115 7.92 10.69 10.45
N SER A 116 8.89 10.02 9.83
CA SER A 116 8.80 9.63 8.41
C SER A 116 7.69 8.60 8.16
N LYS A 117 7.51 7.64 9.06
CA LYS A 117 6.47 6.60 8.96
C LYS A 117 5.09 7.13 9.31
N GLY A 118 5.00 8.07 10.25
CA GLY A 118 3.74 8.63 10.70
C GLY A 118 3.19 9.73 9.79
N LEU A 119 4.04 10.39 9.00
CA LEU A 119 3.61 11.40 8.02
C LEU A 119 3.37 10.83 6.61
N SER A 120 3.91 9.65 6.32
CA SER A 120 3.59 8.90 5.11
C SER A 120 2.34 8.06 5.37
N PHE A 121 1.17 8.69 5.39
CA PHE A 121 -0.08 7.94 5.40
C PHE A 121 -0.25 7.28 4.03
N PRO A 122 -0.21 5.93 3.92
CA PRO A 122 -0.67 5.29 2.70
C PRO A 122 -2.14 5.65 2.52
N ASP A 123 -2.50 6.01 1.29
CA ASP A 123 -3.88 6.12 0.84
C ASP A 123 -4.68 4.93 1.37
N ARG A 124 -5.75 5.18 2.13
CA ARG A 124 -6.50 4.16 2.86
C ARG A 124 -7.44 3.38 1.93
N SER A 125 -6.98 3.06 0.72
CA SER A 125 -7.63 2.10 -0.17
C SER A 125 -7.52 0.64 0.32
N GLU A 126 -6.84 0.38 1.43
CA GLU A 126 -6.70 -0.98 2.01
C GLU A 126 -7.24 -1.18 3.45
N GLN A 127 -8.03 -0.27 4.02
CA GLN A 127 -8.64 -0.49 5.35
C GLN A 127 -10.14 -0.17 5.40
N THR A 128 -10.91 -0.83 4.54
CA THR A 128 -12.36 -1.03 4.75
C THR A 128 -12.65 -2.51 4.91
N SER A 129 -12.33 -3.09 6.06
CA SER A 129 -12.99 -4.30 6.58
C SER A 129 -12.46 -4.66 7.96
N SER A 130 -12.94 -3.97 8.99
CA SER A 130 -12.96 -4.54 10.34
C SER A 130 -14.10 -3.96 11.16
N THR A 131 -15.33 -4.21 10.69
CA THR A 131 -16.49 -4.28 11.57
C THR A 131 -16.84 -5.77 11.70
N LEU A 132 -16.58 -6.33 12.88
CA LEU A 132 -17.21 -7.52 13.49
C LEU A 132 -17.49 -8.71 12.56
N HIS A 133 -16.56 -9.67 12.49
CA HIS A 133 -16.93 -11.09 12.29
C HIS A 133 -16.02 -12.00 13.12
N ASP A 134 -16.63 -12.73 14.06
CA ASP A 134 -16.07 -13.92 14.70
C ASP A 134 -15.65 -14.92 13.60
N GLY A 135 -14.34 -15.06 13.39
CA GLY A 135 -13.71 -15.98 12.46
C GLY A 135 -12.28 -16.26 12.91
N PRO A 136 -11.68 -17.39 12.52
CA PRO A 136 -10.43 -17.85 13.12
C PRO A 136 -9.32 -16.83 12.94
N VAL A 137 -8.75 -16.42 14.07
CA VAL A 137 -7.66 -15.45 14.18
C VAL A 137 -6.46 -15.96 13.39
N LEU A 138 -6.16 -15.30 12.27
CA LEU A 138 -4.85 -15.43 11.64
C LEU A 138 -3.84 -14.70 12.55
N SER A 139 -3.03 -15.49 13.24
CA SER A 139 -1.88 -14.98 13.97
C SER A 139 -0.80 -14.60 12.96
N ILE A 140 -0.45 -13.32 12.90
CA ILE A 140 0.75 -12.88 12.19
C ILE A 140 1.94 -13.34 13.03
N THR A 141 2.45 -14.53 12.76
CA THR A 141 3.79 -14.92 13.20
C THR A 141 4.76 -14.10 12.37
N LYS A 142 5.45 -13.16 13.02
CA LYS A 142 6.58 -12.45 12.42
C LYS A 142 7.71 -13.46 12.25
N GLU A 143 7.64 -14.27 11.19
CA GLU A 143 8.76 -15.11 10.79
C GLU A 143 9.90 -14.20 10.32
N GLU A 144 11.05 -14.31 10.97
CA GLU A 144 12.26 -13.59 10.60
C GLU A 144 12.77 -14.13 9.25
N ILE A 145 12.47 -13.41 8.17
CA ILE A 145 12.92 -13.77 6.83
C ILE A 145 14.41 -13.46 6.70
N GLN A 146 15.21 -14.46 6.35
CA GLN A 146 16.65 -14.30 6.11
C GLN A 146 16.91 -13.37 4.91
N ALA A 147 17.84 -12.41 5.09
CA ALA A 147 18.20 -11.44 4.07
C ALA A 147 18.91 -12.08 2.87
N CYS A 148 18.54 -11.65 1.66
CA CYS A 148 19.18 -12.07 0.42
C CYS A 148 20.64 -11.57 0.35
N PRO A 149 21.63 -12.44 0.06
CA PRO A 149 23.04 -12.05 -0.09
C PRO A 149 23.32 -11.07 -1.24
N CYS A 150 22.38 -10.92 -2.18
CA CYS A 150 22.59 -10.14 -3.41
C CYS A 150 21.91 -8.76 -3.39
N CYS A 151 20.84 -8.55 -2.64
CA CYS A 151 20.05 -7.30 -2.75
C CYS A 151 19.65 -6.63 -1.44
N GLN A 152 20.00 -7.17 -0.26
CA GLN A 152 19.71 -6.57 1.07
C GLN A 152 18.23 -6.21 1.37
N LEU A 153 17.27 -6.51 0.48
CA LEU A 153 15.84 -6.14 0.60
C LEU A 153 14.94 -7.22 1.21
N GLY A 154 15.51 -8.27 1.80
CA GLY A 154 14.77 -9.14 2.74
C GLY A 154 13.57 -9.93 2.20
N LEU A 155 13.41 -10.10 0.89
CA LEU A 155 12.32 -10.89 0.32
C LEU A 155 12.91 -11.92 -0.64
N TRP A 156 13.11 -13.17 -0.22
CA TRP A 156 13.19 -14.29 -1.18
C TRP A 156 13.05 -15.64 -0.44
N LYS A 157 11.81 -16.02 -0.17
CA LYS A 157 11.37 -17.37 -0.53
C LYS A 157 10.22 -17.17 -1.50
N PRO A 158 10.36 -17.50 -2.79
CA PRO A 158 9.21 -17.53 -3.68
C PRO A 158 8.17 -18.41 -3.00
N TYR A 159 6.93 -17.94 -2.91
CA TYR A 159 5.84 -18.74 -2.36
C TYR A 159 5.82 -20.08 -3.09
N ILE A 160 6.19 -21.15 -2.37
CA ILE A 160 6.18 -22.50 -2.89
C ILE A 160 4.76 -22.99 -2.67
N ASP A 161 3.95 -22.94 -3.72
CA ASP A 161 2.62 -23.54 -3.70
C ASP A 161 2.79 -25.03 -3.33
N PRO A 162 2.16 -25.51 -2.24
CA PRO A 162 2.25 -26.90 -1.82
C PRO A 162 1.65 -27.87 -2.86
N GLN A 163 0.81 -27.39 -3.77
CA GLN A 163 0.24 -28.16 -4.87
C GLN A 163 0.36 -27.39 -6.19
N PRO A 164 1.58 -27.27 -6.75
CA PRO A 164 1.79 -26.48 -7.94
C PRO A 164 1.07 -27.13 -9.12
N ARG A 165 0.07 -26.42 -9.66
CA ARG A 165 -0.65 -26.83 -10.87
C ARG A 165 -0.02 -26.18 -12.08
N TYR A 166 0.20 -26.98 -13.13
CA TYR A 166 0.89 -26.58 -14.34
C TYR A 166 -0.03 -26.63 -15.56
N VAL A 167 0.15 -25.64 -16.43
CA VAL A 167 -0.55 -25.47 -17.70
C VAL A 167 0.51 -25.33 -18.78
N GLN A 168 0.38 -26.08 -19.87
CA GLN A 168 1.20 -25.91 -21.06
C GLN A 168 0.46 -24.97 -22.00
N VAL A 169 0.92 -23.73 -22.08
CA VAL A 169 0.33 -22.71 -22.92
C VAL A 169 1.03 -22.73 -24.26
N LEU A 170 0.27 -22.98 -25.32
CA LEU A 170 0.69 -22.78 -26.70
C LEU A 170 0.24 -21.38 -27.13
N PHE A 171 1.21 -20.53 -27.42
CA PHE A 171 0.98 -19.19 -27.93
C PHE A 171 0.98 -19.18 -29.46
N ARG A 172 -0.04 -18.56 -30.05
CA ARG A 172 -0.13 -18.31 -31.50
C ARG A 172 -0.34 -16.85 -31.81
N MET A 173 0.34 -16.34 -32.81
CA MET A 173 0.15 -14.97 -33.27
C MET A 173 -1.01 -14.95 -34.26
N VAL A 174 -2.07 -14.18 -33.96
CA VAL A 174 -3.29 -14.21 -34.79
C VAL A 174 -2.98 -13.89 -36.26
N THR A 175 -2.11 -12.91 -36.50
CA THR A 175 -1.71 -12.46 -37.83
C THR A 175 -1.02 -13.55 -38.67
N PHE A 176 -0.39 -14.54 -38.03
CA PHE A 176 0.33 -15.63 -38.70
C PHE A 176 -0.24 -17.02 -38.40
N ASP A 177 -1.48 -17.11 -37.91
CA ASP A 177 -2.09 -18.40 -37.48
C ASP A 177 -2.11 -19.47 -38.58
N ASN A 178 -2.22 -19.03 -39.85
CA ASN A 178 -2.19 -19.92 -41.03
C ASN A 178 -0.83 -20.60 -41.25
N LEU A 179 0.25 -20.07 -40.67
CA LEU A 179 1.58 -20.66 -40.74
C LEU A 179 1.72 -21.74 -39.67
N ARG A 180 1.92 -22.99 -40.10
CA ARG A 180 2.14 -24.11 -39.18
C ARG A 180 3.41 -23.96 -38.33
N SER A 181 4.42 -23.30 -38.89
CA SER A 181 5.69 -23.00 -38.22
C SER A 181 5.97 -21.52 -38.41
N TYR A 182 6.04 -20.79 -37.30
CA TYR A 182 6.37 -19.37 -37.24
C TYR A 182 7.14 -19.15 -35.93
N PRO A 183 8.23 -18.37 -35.91
CA PRO A 183 9.03 -18.14 -34.70
C PRO A 183 8.22 -17.59 -33.51
N GLY A 184 7.18 -16.80 -33.79
CA GLY A 184 6.27 -16.33 -32.73
C GLY A 184 5.22 -17.36 -32.28
N HIS A 185 5.20 -18.58 -32.83
CA HIS A 185 4.42 -19.70 -32.31
C HIS A 185 5.31 -20.56 -31.42
N PHE A 186 5.04 -20.56 -30.12
CA PHE A 186 5.86 -21.27 -29.14
C PHE A 186 5.01 -21.75 -27.98
N SER A 187 5.52 -22.71 -27.21
CA SER A 187 4.85 -23.20 -26.01
C SER A 187 5.70 -23.00 -24.76
N LYS A 188 5.05 -22.74 -23.63
CA LYS A 188 5.68 -22.69 -22.31
C LYS A 188 4.82 -23.40 -21.28
N VAL A 189 5.48 -24.12 -20.38
CA VAL A 189 4.86 -24.67 -19.18
C VAL A 189 4.91 -23.61 -18.10
N VAL A 190 3.75 -23.20 -17.60
CA VAL A 190 3.57 -22.15 -16.60
C VAL A 190 2.69 -22.66 -15.45
N HIS A 191 2.67 -21.94 -14.33
CA HIS A 191 1.74 -22.24 -13.24
C HIS A 191 0.32 -21.76 -13.55
N SER A 192 -0.73 -22.46 -13.09
CA SER A 192 -2.13 -22.05 -13.28
C SER A 192 -2.46 -20.69 -12.66
N HIS A 193 -1.79 -20.35 -11.56
CA HIS A 193 -1.94 -19.08 -10.85
C HIS A 193 -1.16 -17.92 -11.48
N ILE A 194 -0.51 -18.13 -12.64
CA ILE A 194 0.16 -17.03 -13.33
C ILE A 194 -0.87 -16.00 -13.80
N PHE A 195 -0.56 -14.72 -13.55
CA PHE A 195 -1.32 -13.61 -14.09
C PHE A 195 -1.13 -13.50 -15.60
N VAL A 196 -2.15 -13.03 -16.30
CA VAL A 196 -2.07 -12.75 -17.74
C VAL A 196 -0.95 -11.75 -18.04
N TYR A 197 -0.70 -10.78 -17.17
CA TYR A 197 0.46 -9.89 -17.27
C TYR A 197 1.81 -10.65 -17.34
N GLY A 198 1.95 -11.73 -16.57
CA GLY A 198 3.13 -12.60 -16.61
C GLY A 198 3.26 -13.33 -17.96
N LEU A 199 2.14 -13.78 -18.55
CA LEU A 199 2.13 -14.38 -19.89
C LEU A 199 2.51 -13.36 -20.97
N ILE A 200 2.03 -12.12 -20.86
CA ILE A 200 2.42 -11.03 -21.77
C ILE A 200 3.94 -10.80 -21.69
N SER A 201 4.50 -10.80 -20.48
CA SER A 201 5.94 -10.64 -20.29
C SER A 201 6.73 -11.79 -20.91
N LEU A 202 6.27 -13.04 -20.74
CA LEU A 202 6.88 -14.21 -21.39
C LEU A 202 6.88 -14.10 -22.92
N ILE A 203 5.80 -13.59 -23.52
CA ILE A 203 5.75 -13.38 -24.97
C ILE A 203 6.75 -12.32 -25.40
N LYS A 204 6.88 -11.23 -24.66
CA LYS A 204 7.87 -10.18 -24.98
C LYS A 204 9.30 -10.71 -24.94
N ASP A 205 9.61 -11.50 -23.91
CA ASP A 205 10.94 -12.10 -23.74
C ASP A 205 11.25 -13.12 -24.84
N GLU A 206 10.27 -13.92 -25.28
CA GLU A 206 10.49 -14.94 -26.32
C GLU A 206 10.47 -14.35 -27.75
N THR A 207 9.76 -13.24 -27.97
CA THR A 207 9.63 -12.59 -29.29
C THR A 207 10.53 -11.37 -29.48
N ASP A 208 11.34 -11.01 -28.47
CA ASP A 208 12.11 -9.77 -28.40
C ASP A 208 11.28 -8.49 -28.69
N ALA A 209 9.99 -8.53 -28.37
CA ALA A 209 9.06 -7.45 -28.70
C ALA A 209 9.11 -6.32 -27.66
N ALA A 210 9.61 -5.14 -28.06
CA ALA A 210 9.69 -3.94 -27.21
C ALA A 210 8.36 -3.18 -27.03
N THR A 211 7.22 -3.78 -27.35
CA THR A 211 5.91 -3.09 -27.37
C THR A 211 5.17 -3.17 -26.04
N THR A 212 4.44 -2.11 -25.71
CA THR A 212 3.51 -2.07 -24.57
C THR A 212 2.10 -2.52 -24.94
N LYS A 213 1.80 -2.61 -26.25
CA LYS A 213 0.44 -2.84 -26.80
C LYS A 213 0.26 -4.28 -27.27
N LEU A 214 0.41 -5.25 -26.36
CA LEU A 214 0.16 -6.67 -26.63
C LEU A 214 -1.12 -7.11 -25.91
N LYS A 215 -2.00 -7.81 -26.62
CA LYS A 215 -3.23 -8.39 -26.05
C LYS A 215 -3.28 -9.90 -26.28
N LEU A 216 -3.88 -10.60 -25.33
CA LEU A 216 -4.09 -12.05 -25.32
C LEU A 216 -5.58 -12.37 -25.46
N TYR A 217 -5.89 -13.42 -26.22
CA TYR A 217 -7.25 -13.83 -26.56
C TYR A 217 -7.39 -15.35 -26.45
N LEU A 218 -8.59 -15.82 -26.04
CA LEU A 218 -8.95 -17.24 -26.06
C LEU A 218 -9.14 -17.77 -27.48
N ASN A 219 -9.65 -16.92 -28.38
CA ASN A 219 -9.93 -17.27 -29.76
C ASN A 219 -9.27 -16.30 -30.74
N LYS A 220 -9.09 -16.76 -31.99
CA LYS A 220 -8.52 -15.97 -33.09
C LYS A 220 -9.42 -14.82 -33.59
N THR A 221 -10.67 -14.74 -33.14
CA THR A 221 -11.68 -13.75 -33.56
C THR A 221 -11.44 -12.35 -33.00
N ARG A 222 -10.54 -12.21 -32.01
CA ARG A 222 -10.18 -10.93 -31.36
C ARG A 222 -11.37 -10.19 -30.73
N GLU A 223 -12.41 -10.92 -30.35
CA GLU A 223 -13.59 -10.34 -29.71
C GLU A 223 -13.28 -9.87 -28.29
N ALA A 224 -14.01 -8.86 -27.81
CA ALA A 224 -13.83 -8.31 -26.46
C ALA A 224 -14.20 -9.34 -25.36
N SER A 225 -15.11 -10.25 -25.65
CA SER A 225 -15.48 -11.40 -24.80
C SER A 225 -14.34 -12.39 -24.59
N ASP A 226 -13.46 -12.52 -25.60
CA ASP A 226 -12.34 -13.46 -25.60
C ASP A 226 -11.05 -12.85 -25.05
N LEU A 227 -11.04 -11.56 -24.72
CA LEU A 227 -9.87 -10.84 -24.24
C LEU A 227 -9.50 -11.27 -22.82
N LEU A 228 -8.23 -11.64 -22.64
CA LEU A 228 -7.66 -11.92 -21.32
C LEU A 228 -7.20 -10.62 -20.67
N MET A 229 -7.71 -10.36 -19.47
CA MET A 229 -7.44 -9.17 -18.68
C MET A 229 -6.12 -9.36 -17.90
N PRO A 230 -5.17 -8.41 -17.94
CA PRO A 230 -3.83 -8.58 -17.35
C PRO A 230 -3.80 -8.89 -15.85
N ASP A 231 -4.81 -8.44 -15.12
CA ASP A 231 -5.00 -8.56 -13.67
C ASP A 231 -5.60 -9.91 -13.22
N LYS A 232 -6.03 -10.74 -14.15
CA LYS A 232 -6.61 -12.06 -13.87
C LYS A 232 -5.61 -13.19 -14.05
N THR A 233 -5.84 -14.29 -13.35
CA THR A 233 -5.04 -15.53 -13.49
C THR A 233 -5.63 -16.49 -14.53
N LEU A 234 -4.83 -17.44 -15.04
CA LEU A 234 -5.35 -18.48 -15.94
C LEU A 234 -6.40 -19.38 -15.28
N GLU A 235 -6.28 -19.61 -13.96
CA GLU A 235 -7.26 -20.39 -13.20
C GLU A 235 -8.66 -19.75 -13.19
N GLU A 236 -8.74 -18.41 -13.12
CA GLU A 236 -10.01 -17.67 -13.22
C GLU A 236 -10.70 -17.81 -14.58
N TYR A 237 -9.92 -18.05 -15.64
CA TYR A 237 -10.44 -18.37 -16.97
C TYR A 237 -10.80 -19.86 -17.14
N GLY A 238 -10.71 -20.65 -16.06
CA GLY A 238 -11.08 -22.07 -16.04
C GLY A 238 -9.92 -23.04 -16.30
N PHE A 239 -8.69 -22.53 -16.47
CA PHE A 239 -7.51 -23.36 -16.68
C PHE A 239 -6.84 -23.71 -15.35
N LYS A 240 -7.41 -24.72 -14.68
CA LYS A 240 -6.96 -25.14 -13.34
C LYS A 240 -5.57 -25.77 -13.33
N GLY A 241 -5.09 -26.27 -14.48
CA GLY A 241 -3.81 -26.96 -14.56
C GLY A 241 -3.83 -28.34 -13.91
N ASN A 242 -2.73 -29.08 -14.10
CA ASN A 242 -2.56 -30.45 -13.58
C ASN A 242 -1.11 -30.64 -13.08
N THR A 243 -0.59 -31.86 -13.05
CA THR A 243 0.80 -32.13 -12.64
C THR A 243 1.81 -31.63 -13.66
N ARG A 244 3.06 -31.41 -13.23
CA ARG A 244 4.15 -30.96 -14.12
C ARG A 244 4.44 -31.93 -15.25
N ASP A 245 4.31 -33.24 -14.98
CA ASP A 245 4.55 -34.30 -15.96
C ASP A 245 3.41 -34.45 -16.97
N ASN A 246 2.23 -33.94 -16.65
CA ASN A 246 1.06 -33.97 -17.53
C ASN A 246 0.26 -32.67 -17.39
N PRO A 247 0.81 -31.54 -17.86
CA PRO A 247 0.16 -30.24 -17.72
C PRO A 247 -1.10 -30.16 -18.59
N GLN A 248 -2.04 -29.29 -18.20
CA GLN A 248 -3.21 -29.01 -19.03
C GLN A 248 -2.78 -28.20 -20.27
N ASP A 249 -3.08 -28.69 -21.47
CA ASP A 249 -2.82 -27.94 -22.71
C ASP A 249 -3.83 -26.81 -22.90
N VAL A 250 -3.33 -25.61 -23.18
CA VAL A 250 -4.14 -24.41 -23.44
C VAL A 250 -3.60 -23.68 -24.65
N LEU A 251 -4.49 -23.35 -25.58
CA LEU A 251 -4.14 -22.55 -26.76
C LEU A 251 -4.58 -21.11 -26.54
N LEU A 252 -3.63 -20.18 -26.56
CA LEU A 252 -3.88 -18.75 -26.48
C LEU A 252 -3.39 -18.06 -27.75
N TYR A 253 -4.14 -17.05 -28.16
CA TYR A 253 -3.79 -16.21 -29.28
C TYR A 253 -3.32 -14.85 -28.78
N TYR A 254 -2.27 -14.30 -29.37
CA TYR A 254 -1.84 -12.94 -29.08
C TYR A 254 -1.77 -12.11 -30.35
N ASP A 255 -1.95 -10.80 -30.18
CA ASP A 255 -1.83 -9.84 -31.26
C ASP A 255 -1.26 -8.52 -30.75
N PHE A 256 -0.60 -7.81 -31.66
CA PHE A 256 -0.08 -6.48 -31.41
C PHE A 256 -1.15 -5.48 -31.82
N VAL A 257 -1.61 -4.67 -30.88
CA VAL A 257 -2.55 -3.60 -31.18
C VAL A 257 -1.74 -2.46 -31.80
N THR A 258 -1.75 -2.39 -33.13
CA THR A 258 -1.33 -1.21 -33.86
C THR A 258 -2.46 -0.19 -33.78
N GLU A 259 -2.37 0.75 -32.84
CA GLU A 259 -3.06 2.02 -32.98
C GLU A 259 -2.40 2.74 -34.16
N VAL A 260 -3.08 2.76 -35.31
CA VAL A 260 -2.66 3.52 -36.48
C VAL A 260 -3.06 4.98 -36.26
N ASP A 261 -2.62 5.58 -35.16
CA ASP A 261 -3.04 6.95 -34.81
C ASP A 261 -2.02 8.02 -35.28
N ASP A 262 -0.77 7.65 -35.58
CA ASP A 262 0.30 8.60 -35.93
C ASP A 262 1.16 8.17 -37.13
N CYS A 263 0.54 7.72 -38.24
CA CYS A 263 1.26 7.61 -39.51
C CYS A 263 0.95 8.82 -40.39
N PRO A 264 1.81 9.86 -40.43
CA PRO A 264 1.57 11.04 -41.26
C PRO A 264 1.49 10.75 -42.76
N LEU A 265 1.96 9.58 -43.23
CA LEU A 265 1.79 9.15 -44.63
C LEU A 265 0.36 8.69 -44.96
N MET A 266 -0.40 8.19 -43.98
CA MET A 266 -1.77 7.69 -44.19
C MET A 266 -2.84 8.77 -43.93
N ASN A 267 -2.50 9.84 -43.20
CA ASN A 267 -3.37 11.02 -42.99
C ASN A 267 -3.19 12.10 -44.09
N CYS A 268 -2.37 11.84 -45.11
CA CYS A 268 -2.30 12.71 -46.27
C CYS A 268 -3.32 12.26 -47.33
N ASP A 269 -4.52 12.84 -47.28
CA ASP A 269 -5.50 12.83 -48.39
C ASP A 269 -4.94 13.43 -49.71
N TYR A 270 -3.70 13.90 -49.72
CA TYR A 270 -3.05 14.59 -50.83
C TYR A 270 -2.56 13.70 -51.99
N TYR A 271 -2.64 12.36 -51.87
CA TYR A 271 -2.12 11.43 -52.88
C TYR A 271 -3.20 10.65 -53.64
N PHE A 272 -4.50 10.85 -53.36
CA PHE A 272 -5.61 10.21 -54.06
C PHE A 272 -6.52 11.20 -54.81
N THR A 273 -5.93 12.11 -55.57
CA THR A 273 -6.63 12.88 -56.64
C THR A 273 -6.07 12.56 -58.01
#